data_AF-A0A2V5U7G0-F1
#
_entry.id   AF-A0A2V5U7G0-F1
#
_cell.length_a   1.000
_cell.length_b   1.000
_cell.length_c   1.000
_cell.angle_alpha   90.00
_cell.angle_beta   90.00
_cell.angle_gamma   90.00
#
_symmetry.space_group_name_H-M   'P 1'
#
loop_
_entity.id
_entity.type
_entity.pdbx_description
1 polymer ?
#
loop_
_entity_poly.entity_id
_entity_poly.type
_entity_poly.pdbx_seq_one_letter_code
_entity_poly.pdbx_strand_id
1 'polypeptide(L)'
;MLKKYVNEQGLVNYGAWKQNAADLSALDEYLKQFGAKIDNPAQGNEKAASLVNAYNALVLRWILSNYPTESIWQLKNSFSDKRNEIGERKVCLDDIEHGTLRPLIGYRAHAVLVCAARSCPPLQRFAYTAEKFDEQDDTAYRAWLAREDL
;
A
#
# COMPACT_ATOMS: atom_id res chain seq x y z
N MET A 1 -4.36 -12.17 4.64
CA MET A 1 -4.99 -11.01 5.31
C MET A 1 -5.86 -10.18 4.38
N LEU A 2 -5.37 -9.69 3.23
CA LEU A 2 -6.19 -8.86 2.31
C LEU A 2 -7.55 -9.50 1.96
N LYS A 3 -7.58 -10.78 1.55
CA LYS A 3 -8.83 -11.50 1.26
C LYS A 3 -9.83 -11.61 2.43
N LYS A 4 -9.39 -11.38 3.68
CA LYS A 4 -10.23 -11.42 4.88
C LYS A 4 -10.94 -10.09 5.13
N TYR A 5 -10.28 -8.97 4.83
CA TYR A 5 -10.75 -7.63 5.21
C TYR A 5 -11.12 -6.74 4.03
N VAL A 6 -10.70 -7.07 2.82
CA VAL A 6 -10.98 -6.29 1.61
C VAL A 6 -12.05 -7.03 0.82
N ASN A 7 -13.17 -6.37 0.51
CA ASN A 7 -14.25 -6.94 -0.30
C ASN A 7 -13.91 -6.91 -1.81
N GLU A 8 -14.79 -7.42 -2.67
CA GLU A 8 -14.55 -7.48 -4.13
C GLU A 8 -14.48 -6.09 -4.79
N GLN A 9 -15.02 -5.05 -4.14
CA GLN A 9 -14.94 -3.65 -4.60
C GLN A 9 -13.67 -2.94 -4.09
N GLY A 10 -12.79 -3.63 -3.36
CA GLY A 10 -11.58 -3.03 -2.77
C GLY A 10 -11.85 -2.25 -1.48
N LEU A 11 -13.05 -2.32 -0.90
CA LEU A 11 -13.39 -1.65 0.36
C LEU A 11 -12.88 -2.48 1.54
N VAL A 12 -12.22 -1.80 2.48
CA VAL A 12 -11.57 -2.42 3.64
C VAL A 12 -12.47 -2.32 4.88
N ASN A 13 -12.73 -3.44 5.54
CA ASN A 13 -13.40 -3.48 6.83
C ASN A 13 -12.40 -3.19 7.97
N TYR A 14 -12.03 -1.91 8.12
CA TYR A 14 -11.10 -1.45 9.14
C TYR A 14 -11.57 -1.73 10.57
N GLY A 15 -12.89 -1.65 10.83
CA GLY A 15 -13.46 -1.94 12.16
C GLY A 15 -13.18 -3.38 12.59
N ALA A 16 -13.46 -4.36 11.73
CA ALA A 16 -13.19 -5.77 12.03
C ALA A 16 -11.68 -6.05 12.14
N TRP A 17 -10.86 -5.45 11.29
CA TRP A 17 -9.41 -5.64 11.34
C TRP A 17 -8.80 -5.05 12.61
N LYS A 18 -9.22 -3.83 13.01
CA LYS A 18 -8.76 -3.17 14.23
C LYS A 18 -9.05 -3.97 15.49
N GLN A 19 -10.14 -4.74 15.51
CA GLN A 19 -10.51 -5.59 16.64
C GLN A 19 -9.72 -6.91 16.71
N ASN A 20 -9.00 -7.28 15.64
CA ASN A 20 -8.24 -8.52 15.59
C ASN A 20 -6.75 -8.27 15.89
N ALA A 21 -6.36 -8.44 17.17
CA ALA A 21 -4.98 -8.20 17.62
C ALA A 21 -3.95 -9.09 16.89
N ALA A 22 -4.30 -10.34 16.57
CA ALA A 22 -3.40 -11.25 15.87
C ALA A 22 -3.12 -10.77 14.43
N ASP A 23 -4.13 -10.30 13.71
CA ASP A 23 -3.95 -9.78 12.35
C ASP A 23 -3.30 -8.39 12.33
N LEU A 24 -3.46 -7.58 13.38
CA LEU A 24 -2.67 -6.36 13.55
C LEU A 24 -1.19 -6.69 13.75
N SER A 25 -0.89 -7.64 14.63
CA SER A 25 0.49 -8.10 14.85
C SER A 25 1.09 -8.73 13.59
N ALA A 26 0.31 -9.45 12.80
CA ALA A 26 0.77 -10.01 11.53
C ALA A 26 1.07 -8.91 10.49
N LEU A 27 0.31 -7.81 10.48
CA LEU A 27 0.62 -6.65 9.63
C LEU A 27 1.93 -5.97 10.07
N ASP A 28 2.12 -5.80 11.37
CA ASP A 28 3.35 -5.24 11.93
C ASP A 28 4.56 -6.12 11.60
N GLU A 29 4.43 -7.44 11.72
CA GLU A 29 5.48 -8.39 11.35
C GLU A 29 5.79 -8.34 9.85
N TYR A 30 4.76 -8.28 9.01
CA TYR A 30 4.92 -8.11 7.56
C TYR A 30 5.67 -6.82 7.22
N LEU A 31 5.44 -5.73 7.95
CA LEU A 31 6.10 -4.45 7.70
C LEU A 31 7.59 -4.47 8.09
N LYS A 32 7.99 -5.24 9.11
CA LYS A 32 9.39 -5.34 9.54
C LYS A 32 10.32 -5.84 8.44
N GLN A 33 9.84 -6.68 7.52
CA GLN A 33 10.66 -7.21 6.43
C GLN A 33 11.20 -6.11 5.51
N PHE A 34 10.51 -4.97 5.41
CA PHE A 34 10.94 -3.85 4.58
C PHE A 34 11.97 -2.95 5.27
N GLY A 35 12.00 -2.94 6.60
CA GLY A 35 12.90 -2.09 7.39
C GLY A 35 14.35 -2.58 7.41
N ALA A 36 14.57 -3.90 7.27
CA ALA A 36 15.89 -4.51 7.35
C ALA A 36 16.86 -4.01 6.26
N LYS A 37 18.16 -4.03 6.56
CA LYS A 37 19.23 -3.67 5.62
C LYS A 37 19.11 -4.45 4.32
N ILE A 38 19.25 -3.73 3.21
CA ILE A 38 19.17 -4.29 1.86
C ILE A 38 20.59 -4.43 1.33
N ASP A 39 21.16 -5.64 1.42
CA ASP A 39 22.50 -5.93 0.90
C ASP A 39 22.51 -6.03 -0.64
N ASN A 40 21.46 -6.60 -1.23
CA ASN A 40 21.26 -6.66 -2.68
C ASN A 40 19.93 -5.97 -3.05
N PRO A 41 19.97 -4.73 -3.56
CA PRO A 41 18.76 -4.01 -3.91
C PRO A 41 17.99 -4.69 -5.03
N ALA A 42 16.71 -4.99 -4.78
CA ALA A 42 15.78 -5.43 -5.80
C ALA A 42 15.75 -4.46 -6.98
N GLN A 43 15.50 -4.98 -8.19
CA GLN A 43 15.46 -4.21 -9.43
C GLN A 43 14.20 -4.53 -10.23
N GLY A 44 13.87 -3.67 -11.21
CA GLY A 44 12.70 -3.86 -12.09
C GLY A 44 11.41 -4.17 -11.33
N ASN A 45 10.72 -5.23 -11.75
CA ASN A 45 9.44 -5.66 -11.18
C ASN A 45 9.55 -6.14 -9.74
N GLU A 46 10.69 -6.68 -9.30
CA GLU A 46 10.89 -7.07 -7.90
C GLU A 46 10.89 -5.85 -6.99
N LYS A 47 11.57 -4.78 -7.43
CA LYS A 47 11.58 -3.50 -6.74
C LYS A 47 10.19 -2.88 -6.72
N ALA A 48 9.50 -2.88 -7.86
CA ALA A 48 8.17 -2.32 -7.98
C ALA A 48 7.16 -3.05 -7.07
N ALA A 49 7.10 -4.38 -7.15
CA ALA A 49 6.23 -5.22 -6.32
C ALA A 49 6.48 -4.99 -4.83
N SER A 50 7.75 -5.00 -4.40
CA SER A 50 8.13 -4.78 -3.01
C SER A 50 7.70 -3.41 -2.50
N LEU A 51 7.94 -2.34 -3.28
CA LEU A 51 7.59 -0.98 -2.88
C LEU A 51 6.07 -0.73 -2.87
N VAL A 52 5.32 -1.28 -3.85
CA VAL A 52 3.86 -1.19 -3.88
C VAL A 52 3.26 -1.89 -2.65
N ASN A 53 3.74 -3.10 -2.35
CA ASN A 53 3.31 -3.84 -1.18
C ASN A 53 3.63 -3.10 0.13
N ALA A 54 4.85 -2.56 0.25
CA ALA A 54 5.26 -1.78 1.42
C ALA A 54 4.37 -0.55 1.59
N TYR A 55 4.20 0.27 0.53
CA TYR A 55 3.36 1.46 0.57
C TYR A 55 1.93 1.14 1.02
N ASN A 56 1.29 0.16 0.37
CA ASN A 56 -0.09 -0.20 0.66
C ASN A 56 -0.26 -0.74 2.10
N ALA A 57 0.70 -1.54 2.58
CA ALA A 57 0.71 -2.02 3.96
C ALA A 57 0.93 -0.88 4.97
N LEU A 58 1.80 0.09 4.68
CA LEU A 58 2.02 1.26 5.52
C LEU A 58 0.78 2.15 5.60
N VAL A 59 0.08 2.37 4.48
CA VAL A 59 -1.20 3.09 4.45
C VAL A 59 -2.25 2.37 5.29
N LEU A 60 -2.41 1.05 5.11
CA LEU A 60 -3.35 0.25 5.92
C LEU A 60 -3.03 0.36 7.41
N ARG A 61 -1.75 0.24 7.76
CA ARG A 61 -1.32 0.33 9.16
C ARG A 61 -1.57 1.72 9.75
N TRP A 62 -1.34 2.77 8.97
CA TRP A 62 -1.60 4.15 9.36
C TRP A 62 -3.09 4.39 9.61
N ILE A 63 -3.97 3.94 8.72
CA ILE A 63 -5.42 4.05 8.92
C ILE A 63 -5.86 3.24 10.16
N LEU A 64 -5.36 2.02 10.33
CA LEU A 64 -5.68 1.19 11.51
C LEU A 64 -5.21 1.83 12.82
N SER A 65 -4.10 2.58 12.82
CA SER A 65 -3.67 3.36 14.00
C SER A 65 -4.62 4.50 14.35
N ASN A 66 -5.25 5.11 13.34
CA ASN A 66 -6.05 6.32 13.49
C ASN A 66 -7.56 6.06 13.31
N TYR A 67 -7.98 4.80 13.30
CA TYR A 67 -9.38 4.43 13.12
C TYR A 67 -10.20 4.77 14.39
N PRO A 68 -11.42 5.35 14.27
CA PRO A 68 -12.10 5.71 13.03
C PRO A 68 -11.60 7.01 12.40
N THR A 69 -11.41 6.99 11.08
CA THR A 69 -11.12 8.16 10.25
C THR A 69 -11.85 8.00 8.92
N GLU A 70 -12.33 9.10 8.35
CA GLU A 70 -13.03 9.08 7.06
C GLU A 70 -12.06 9.10 5.87
N SER A 71 -10.86 9.63 6.07
CA SER A 71 -9.87 9.78 5.00
C SER A 71 -8.47 9.98 5.55
N ILE A 72 -7.48 9.39 4.89
CA ILE A 72 -6.06 9.65 5.19
C ILE A 72 -5.70 11.14 5.07
N TRP A 73 -6.43 11.89 4.24
CA TRP A 73 -6.22 13.32 3.99
C TRP A 73 -6.60 14.20 5.18
N GLN A 74 -7.48 13.72 6.06
CA GLN A 74 -7.83 14.43 7.30
C GLN A 74 -6.76 14.27 8.39
N LEU A 75 -5.86 13.29 8.22
CA LEU A 75 -4.79 13.01 9.16
C LEU A 75 -3.56 13.86 8.81
N LYS A 76 -3.04 14.58 9.81
CA LYS A 76 -1.94 15.52 9.62
C LYS A 76 -0.68 14.82 9.11
N ASN A 77 -0.09 15.38 8.05
CA ASN A 77 1.18 14.96 7.45
C ASN A 77 1.23 13.45 7.10
N SER A 78 0.11 12.84 6.73
CA SER A 78 0.05 11.38 6.44
C SER A 78 1.06 10.93 5.41
N PHE A 79 1.30 11.75 4.38
CA PHE A 79 2.14 11.37 3.25
C PHE A 79 3.58 11.85 3.37
N SER A 80 3.81 13.00 4.03
CA SER A 80 5.09 13.71 4.03
C SER A 80 5.98 13.43 5.25
N ASP A 81 5.43 12.95 6.36
CA ASP A 81 6.23 12.69 7.57
C ASP A 81 7.04 11.40 7.45
N LYS A 82 8.33 11.48 7.78
CA LYS A 82 9.28 10.36 7.75
C LYS A 82 9.15 9.45 8.97
N ARG A 83 8.05 8.73 9.02
CA ARG A 83 7.66 7.84 10.13
C ARG A 83 7.88 6.35 9.84
N ASN A 84 8.20 6.00 8.60
CA ASN A 84 8.37 4.61 8.18
C ASN A 84 9.86 4.33 7.97
N GLU A 85 10.21 3.04 8.04
CA GLU A 85 11.59 2.60 7.83
C GLU A 85 11.61 1.59 6.69
N ILE A 86 12.44 1.86 5.67
CA ILE A 86 12.71 0.95 4.56
C ILE A 86 14.23 0.92 4.33
N GLY A 87 14.83 -0.27 4.39
CA GLY A 87 16.27 -0.43 4.16
C GLY A 87 17.13 0.45 5.09
N GLU A 88 16.84 0.47 6.39
CA GLU A 88 17.48 1.30 7.41
C GLU A 88 17.34 2.83 7.20
N ARG A 89 16.48 3.26 6.28
CA ARG A 89 16.23 4.68 6.01
C ARG A 89 14.84 5.08 6.47
N LYS A 90 14.77 6.21 7.18
CA LYS A 90 13.50 6.88 7.46
C LYS A 90 12.93 7.48 6.17
N VAL A 91 11.74 7.04 5.81
CA VAL A 91 11.02 7.45 4.60
C VAL A 91 9.58 7.85 4.92
N CYS A 92 9.02 8.74 4.12
CA CYS A 92 7.59 9.01 4.09
C CYS A 92 6.91 8.29 2.90
N LEU A 93 5.59 8.38 2.77
CA LEU A 93 4.88 7.76 1.64
C LEU A 93 5.23 8.47 0.32
N ASP A 94 5.43 9.79 0.34
CA ASP A 94 5.84 10.56 -0.85
C ASP A 94 7.23 10.15 -1.35
N ASP A 95 8.17 9.84 -0.43
CA ASP A 95 9.51 9.34 -0.79
C ASP A 95 9.41 8.02 -1.58
N ILE A 96 8.48 7.14 -1.20
CA ILE A 96 8.24 5.86 -1.88
C ILE A 96 7.56 6.10 -3.24
N GLU A 97 6.46 6.85 -3.25
CA GLU A 97 5.68 7.08 -4.48
C GLU A 97 6.44 7.93 -5.49
N HIS A 98 6.81 9.16 -5.14
CA HIS A 98 7.36 10.13 -6.07
C HIS A 98 8.88 9.96 -6.22
N GLY A 99 9.56 9.59 -5.15
CA GLY A 99 11.02 9.42 -5.17
C GLY A 99 11.47 8.14 -5.86
N THR A 100 10.65 7.08 -5.86
CA THR A 100 11.09 5.75 -6.33
C THR A 100 10.12 5.06 -7.29
N LEU A 101 8.85 4.90 -6.92
CA LEU A 101 7.89 4.14 -7.73
C LEU A 101 7.54 4.84 -9.04
N ARG A 102 7.18 6.13 -8.99
CA ARG A 102 6.80 6.90 -10.18
C ARG A 102 7.94 7.00 -11.22
N PRO A 103 9.21 7.20 -10.85
CA PRO A 103 10.32 7.06 -11.79
C PRO A 103 10.48 5.66 -12.38
N LEU A 104 10.08 4.61 -11.65
CA LEU A 104 10.26 3.21 -12.06
C LEU A 104 9.14 2.70 -12.99
N ILE A 105 7.87 2.99 -12.66
CA ILE A 105 6.69 2.45 -13.37
C ILE A 105 5.79 3.53 -13.96
N GLY A 106 6.21 4.80 -13.89
CA GLY A 106 5.50 5.93 -14.49
C GLY A 106 4.12 6.19 -13.88
N TYR A 107 3.16 6.51 -14.74
CA TYR A 107 1.77 6.82 -14.35
C TYR A 107 1.06 5.65 -13.66
N ARG A 108 1.52 4.41 -13.89
CA ARG A 108 0.94 3.20 -13.28
C ARG A 108 1.05 3.20 -11.76
N ALA A 109 2.00 3.95 -11.19
CA ALA A 109 2.14 4.10 -9.75
C ALA A 109 0.83 4.53 -9.07
N HIS A 110 0.05 5.44 -9.68
CA HIS A 110 -1.20 5.85 -9.07
C HIS A 110 -2.21 4.72 -9.01
N ALA A 111 -2.24 3.81 -10.00
CA ALA A 111 -3.21 2.72 -10.09
C ALA A 111 -3.02 1.62 -9.03
N VAL A 112 -1.78 1.42 -8.60
CA VAL A 112 -1.41 0.33 -7.68
C VAL A 112 -1.28 0.78 -6.23
N LEU A 113 -1.22 2.10 -5.99
CA LEU A 113 -1.09 2.69 -4.67
C LEU A 113 -2.45 3.14 -4.13
N VAL A 114 -2.78 2.70 -2.92
CA VAL A 114 -4.03 3.10 -2.27
C VAL A 114 -3.79 4.32 -1.39
N CYS A 115 -4.66 5.33 -1.48
CA CYS A 115 -4.73 6.42 -0.52
C CYS A 115 -5.89 6.29 0.47
N ALA A 116 -6.48 5.10 0.63
CA ALA A 116 -7.56 4.82 1.59
C ALA A 116 -8.71 5.87 1.59
N ALA A 117 -8.92 6.54 0.45
CA ALA A 117 -10.03 7.46 0.23
C ALA A 117 -10.86 6.92 -0.96
N ARG A 118 -12.16 7.22 -0.97
CA ARG A 118 -13.08 6.65 -1.96
C ARG A 118 -12.72 7.02 -3.41
N SER A 119 -12.10 8.17 -3.65
CA SER A 119 -11.66 8.59 -4.99
C SER A 119 -10.37 7.90 -5.47
N CYS A 120 -9.68 7.17 -4.59
CA CYS A 120 -8.45 6.46 -4.92
C CYS A 120 -8.74 5.15 -5.66
N PRO A 121 -7.76 4.59 -6.39
CA PRO A 121 -7.85 3.23 -6.89
C PRO A 121 -8.16 2.22 -5.77
N PRO A 122 -8.97 1.18 -6.07
CA PRO A 122 -9.34 0.18 -5.09
C PRO A 122 -8.13 -0.65 -4.66
N LEU A 123 -8.05 -0.96 -3.36
CA LEU A 123 -7.04 -1.88 -2.86
C LEU A 123 -7.28 -3.28 -3.45
N GLN A 124 -6.27 -3.82 -4.12
CA GLN A 124 -6.35 -5.16 -4.67
C GLN A 124 -6.32 -6.22 -3.57
N ARG A 125 -7.02 -7.34 -3.78
CA ARG A 125 -7.11 -8.46 -2.83
C ARG A 125 -5.92 -9.42 -2.89
N PHE A 126 -4.82 -9.00 -3.51
CA PHE A 126 -3.59 -9.76 -3.66
C PHE A 126 -2.37 -8.89 -3.31
N ALA A 127 -1.28 -9.54 -2.92
CA ALA A 127 0.02 -8.89 -2.89
C ALA A 127 0.66 -8.96 -4.28
N TYR A 128 1.43 -7.93 -4.64
CA TYR A 128 2.15 -7.89 -5.90
C TYR A 128 3.39 -8.79 -5.84
N THR A 129 3.71 -9.49 -6.92
CA THR A 129 4.95 -10.28 -7.04
C THR A 129 5.73 -9.87 -8.28
N ALA A 130 7.03 -10.13 -8.31
CA ALA A 130 7.89 -9.73 -9.43
C ALA A 130 7.44 -10.37 -10.75
N GLU A 131 7.06 -11.65 -10.69
CA GLU A 131 6.70 -12.47 -11.85
C GLU A 131 5.38 -12.05 -12.48
N LYS A 132 4.46 -11.50 -11.67
CA LYS A 132 3.11 -11.14 -12.09
C LYS A 132 2.86 -9.64 -12.12
N PHE A 133 3.89 -8.82 -11.85
CA PHE A 133 3.71 -7.39 -11.60
C PHE A 133 2.98 -6.70 -12.76
N ASP A 134 3.38 -6.95 -14.00
CA ASP A 134 2.77 -6.34 -15.19
C ASP A 134 1.33 -6.81 -15.48
N GLU A 135 0.94 -7.99 -15.02
CA GLU A 135 -0.45 -8.47 -15.11
C GLU A 135 -1.29 -7.85 -13.98
N GLN A 136 -0.70 -7.78 -12.79
CA GLN A 136 -1.34 -7.27 -11.58
C GLN A 136 -1.54 -5.75 -11.63
N ASP A 137 -0.59 -5.00 -12.18
CA ASP A 137 -0.71 -3.55 -12.33
C ASP A 137 -1.76 -3.17 -13.39
N ASP A 138 -1.83 -3.88 -14.52
CA ASP A 138 -2.87 -3.71 -15.54
C ASP A 138 -4.25 -4.08 -14.97
N THR A 139 -4.32 -5.16 -14.18
CA THR A 139 -5.55 -5.53 -13.47
C THR A 139 -6.01 -4.42 -12.53
N ALA A 140 -5.11 -3.86 -11.72
CA ALA A 140 -5.43 -2.76 -10.81
C ALA A 140 -5.88 -1.50 -11.56
N TYR A 141 -5.21 -1.19 -12.68
CA TYR A 141 -5.55 -0.07 -13.53
C TYR A 141 -6.95 -0.22 -14.16
N ARG A 142 -7.26 -1.38 -14.74
CA ARG A 142 -8.60 -1.66 -15.28
C ARG A 142 -9.68 -1.61 -14.21
N ALA A 143 -9.41 -2.19 -13.04
CA ALA A 143 -10.34 -2.17 -11.92
C ALA A 143 -10.66 -0.74 -11.48
N TRP A 144 -9.67 0.17 -11.50
CA TRP A 144 -9.87 1.58 -11.20
C TRP A 144 -10.72 2.29 -12.27
N LEU A 145 -10.41 2.08 -13.56
CA LEU A 145 -11.14 2.72 -14.67
C LEU A 145 -12.58 2.20 -14.83
N ALA A 146 -12.84 0.97 -14.41
CA ALA A 146 -14.17 0.34 -14.49
C ALA A 146 -15.10 0.72 -13.32
N ARG A 147 -14.68 1.62 -12.43
CA ARG A 147 -15.50 2.04 -11.29
C ARG A 147 -16.69 2.90 -11.73
N GLU A 148 -17.88 2.44 -11.41
CA GLU A 148 -19.14 3.14 -11.65
C GLU A 148 -19.55 4.04 -10.46
N ASP A 149 -18.84 3.96 -9.34
CA ASP A 149 -19.17 4.60 -8.07
C ASP A 149 -18.31 5.84 -7.76
N LEU A 150 -17.65 6.41 -8.77
CA LEU A 150 -16.90 7.67 -8.70
C LEU A 150 -17.78 8.88 -9.04
#